data_AF-A0A524LMY0-F1
#
_entry.id   AF-A0A524LMY0-F1
#
_cell.length_a   1.000
_cell.length_b   1.000
_cell.length_c   1.000
_cell.angle_alpha   90.00
_cell.angle_beta   90.00
_cell.angle_gamma   90.00
#
_symmetry.space_group_name_H-M   'P 1'
#
loop_
_entity.id
_entity.type
_entity.pdbx_description
1 polymer ?
#
loop_
_entity_poly.entity_id
_entity_poly.type
_entity_poly.pdbx_seq_one_letter_code
_entity_poly.pdbx_strand_id
1 'polypeptide(L)'
;TTLDISRYMNVSAPSVTKMLQRLDENGFLEYEKYHGINLTGKGITIAEGIRQKHGILLEFFEILGVGYDTANQDTEGIEHHLNQKTIKQLRKFITFLKANPKIIDSFKDP
;
A
#
# COMPACT_ATOMS: atom_id res chain seq x y z
N THR A 1 -3.15 11.62 14.42
CA THR A 1 -2.64 11.58 15.81
C THR A 1 -2.35 10.15 16.23
N THR A 2 -1.67 9.92 17.36
CA THR A 2 -1.46 8.56 17.91
C THR A 2 -2.78 7.79 18.14
N LEU A 3 -3.85 8.51 18.55
CA LEU A 3 -5.18 7.92 18.74
C LEU A 3 -5.81 7.48 17.41
N ASP A 4 -5.65 8.27 16.36
CA ASP A 4 -6.18 7.91 15.03
C ASP A 4 -5.51 6.65 14.49
N ILE A 5 -4.19 6.55 14.62
CA ILE A 5 -3.43 5.35 14.20
C ILE A 5 -3.84 4.13 15.02
N SER A 6 -4.02 4.29 16.33
CA SER A 6 -4.47 3.21 17.22
C SER A 6 -5.83 2.65 16.81
N ARG A 7 -6.79 3.53 16.49
CA ARG A 7 -8.13 3.14 16.00
C ARG A 7 -8.06 2.49 14.63
N TYR A 8 -7.31 3.08 13.70
CA TYR A 8 -7.18 2.58 12.34
C TYR A 8 -6.53 1.20 12.28
N MET A 9 -5.44 1.01 13.02
CA MET A 9 -4.69 -0.26 13.04
C MET A 9 -5.27 -1.28 14.03
N ASN A 10 -6.30 -0.92 14.81
CA ASN A 10 -6.87 -1.75 15.88
C ASN A 10 -5.81 -2.29 16.87
N VAL A 11 -4.90 -1.41 17.31
CA VAL A 11 -3.86 -1.72 18.30
C VAL A 11 -3.81 -0.71 19.43
N SER A 12 -3.23 -1.06 20.58
CA SER A 12 -3.15 -0.18 21.75
C SER A 12 -2.32 1.10 21.49
N ALA A 13 -2.72 2.23 22.10
CA ALA A 13 -1.97 3.49 22.00
C ALA A 13 -0.50 3.38 22.48
N PRO A 14 -0.17 2.62 23.56
CA PRO A 14 1.22 2.34 23.91
C PRO A 14 2.00 1.60 22.81
N SER A 15 1.37 0.65 22.12
CA SER A 15 1.98 -0.05 20.97
C SER A 15 2.27 0.91 19.83
N VAL A 16 1.34 1.81 19.50
CA VAL A 16 1.55 2.86 18.48
C VAL A 16 2.71 3.77 18.87
N THR A 17 2.77 4.20 20.13
CA THR A 17 3.83 5.10 20.61
C THR A 17 5.21 4.45 20.46
N LYS A 18 5.35 3.18 20.85
CA LYS A 18 6.59 2.41 20.66
C LYS A 18 6.97 2.26 19.18
N MET A 19 5.99 2.05 18.30
CA MET A 19 6.23 1.99 16.85
C MET A 19 6.71 3.34 16.30
N LEU A 20 6.06 4.45 16.68
CA LEU A 20 6.43 5.79 16.23
C LEU A 20 7.85 6.16 16.67
N GLN A 21 8.21 5.87 17.93
CA GLN A 21 9.57 6.06 18.44
C GLN A 21 10.60 5.28 17.61
N ARG A 22 10.33 4.02 17.27
CA ARG A 22 11.24 3.24 16.41
C ARG A 22 11.37 3.83 15.01
N LEU A 23 10.27 4.30 14.42
CA LEU A 23 10.31 4.91 13.09
C LEU A 23 11.09 6.23 13.08
N ASP A 24 10.99 7.00 14.18
CA ASP A 24 11.76 8.21 14.43
C ASP A 24 13.26 7.91 14.59
N GLU A 25 13.61 6.96 15.46
CA GLU A 25 15.00 6.48 15.64
C GLU A 25 15.65 6.01 14.33
N ASN A 26 14.85 5.48 13.39
CA ASN A 26 15.32 5.04 12.07
C ASN A 26 15.26 6.15 10.98
N GLY A 27 14.85 7.36 11.35
CA GLY A 27 14.80 8.54 10.49
C GLY A 27 13.71 8.51 9.42
N PHE A 28 12.64 7.74 9.62
CA PHE A 28 11.51 7.68 8.67
C PHE A 28 10.45 8.74 8.95
N LEU A 29 10.32 9.18 10.19
CA LEU A 29 9.43 10.25 10.59
C LEU A 29 10.08 11.06 11.71
N GLU A 30 9.51 12.20 12.04
CA GLU A 30 9.80 12.98 13.23
C GLU A 30 8.60 12.81 14.17
N TYR A 31 8.85 12.31 15.38
CA TYR A 31 7.84 12.13 16.40
C TYR A 31 8.15 12.98 17.63
N GLU A 32 7.33 14.00 17.86
CA GLU A 32 7.40 14.79 19.08
C GLU A 32 6.09 14.66 19.85
N LYS A 33 6.22 14.30 21.14
CA LYS A 33 5.08 14.21 22.05
C LYS A 33 4.37 15.57 22.06
N TYR A 34 3.07 15.55 21.75
CA TYR A 34 2.19 16.72 21.60
C TYR A 34 2.39 17.62 20.38
N HIS A 35 3.48 17.46 19.61
CA HIS A 35 3.77 18.30 18.44
C HIS A 35 3.49 17.60 17.11
N GLY A 36 3.31 16.28 17.11
CA GLY A 36 2.72 15.55 15.98
C GLY A 36 3.61 14.45 15.42
N ILE A 37 3.29 14.05 14.19
CA ILE A 37 3.95 12.96 13.45
C ILE A 37 4.12 13.46 12.02
N ASN A 38 5.36 13.67 11.57
CA ASN A 38 5.65 14.12 10.21
C ASN A 38 6.60 13.15 9.53
N LEU A 39 6.34 12.74 8.28
CA LEU A 39 7.28 11.90 7.54
C LEU A 39 8.50 12.73 7.13
N THR A 40 9.69 12.15 7.27
CA THR A 40 10.90 12.70 6.65
C THR A 40 10.88 12.43 5.14
N GLY A 41 11.75 13.06 4.35
CA GLY A 41 11.88 12.73 2.92
C GLY A 41 12.18 11.24 2.66
N LYS A 42 12.93 10.60 3.56
CA LYS A 42 13.19 9.14 3.53
C LYS A 42 11.91 8.35 3.77
N GLY A 43 11.10 8.75 4.75
CA GLY A 43 9.80 8.14 5.02
C GLY A 43 8.82 8.29 3.87
N ILE A 44 8.73 9.49 3.29
CA ILE A 44 7.86 9.77 2.13
C ILE A 44 8.21 8.84 0.97
N THR A 45 9.50 8.73 0.63
CA THR A 45 9.96 7.87 -0.47
C THR A 45 9.52 6.41 -0.29
N ILE A 46 9.61 5.88 0.93
CA ILE A 46 9.20 4.51 1.24
C ILE A 46 7.68 4.38 1.22
N ALA A 47 6.97 5.32 1.84
CA ALA A 47 5.51 5.33 1.87
C ALA A 47 4.89 5.39 0.47
N GLU A 48 5.46 6.22 -0.42
CA GLU A 48 5.07 6.28 -1.83
C GLU A 48 5.34 4.96 -2.56
N GLY A 49 6.49 4.33 -2.28
CA GLY A 49 6.82 3.01 -2.82
C GLY A 49 5.82 1.93 -2.40
N ILE A 50 5.40 1.93 -1.14
CA ILE A 50 4.36 1.02 -0.61
C ILE A 50 3.03 1.33 -1.32
N ARG A 51 2.56 2.58 -1.28
CA ARG A 51 1.31 2.99 -1.92
C ARG A 51 1.25 2.66 -3.41
N GLN A 52 2.36 2.80 -4.13
CA GLN A 52 2.44 2.45 -5.54
C GLN A 52 2.25 0.95 -5.77
N LYS A 53 2.85 0.09 -4.95
CA LYS A 53 2.66 -1.37 -5.04
C LYS A 53 1.22 -1.74 -4.74
N HIS A 54 0.63 -1.16 -3.69
CA HIS A 54 -0.77 -1.37 -3.34
C HIS A 54 -1.66 -1.11 -4.54
N GLY A 55 -1.54 0.07 -5.15
CA GLY A 55 -2.37 0.46 -6.28
C GLY A 55 -2.21 -0.46 -7.51
N ILE A 56 -0.99 -0.94 -7.79
CA ILE A 56 -0.74 -1.85 -8.92
C ILE A 56 -1.44 -3.21 -8.67
N LEU A 57 -1.36 -3.73 -7.45
CA LEU A 57 -1.99 -5.02 -7.12
C LEU A 57 -3.51 -4.91 -7.07
N LEU A 58 -4.03 -3.84 -6.46
CA LEU A 58 -5.45 -3.55 -6.42
C LEU A 58 -6.04 -3.47 -7.83
N GLU A 59 -5.43 -2.67 -8.71
CA GLU A 59 -5.86 -2.55 -10.12
C GLU A 59 -5.79 -3.90 -10.86
N PHE A 60 -4.75 -4.70 -10.60
CA PHE A 60 -4.65 -6.04 -11.18
C PHE A 60 -5.81 -6.94 -10.74
N PHE A 61 -6.12 -7.01 -9.45
CA PHE A 61 -7.21 -7.82 -8.92
C PHE A 61 -8.58 -7.34 -9.41
N GLU A 62 -8.79 -6.03 -9.52
CA GLU A 62 -10.02 -5.47 -10.11
C GLU A 62 -10.18 -5.85 -11.59
N ILE A 63 -9.08 -5.86 -12.36
CA ILE A 63 -9.10 -6.35 -13.75
C ILE A 63 -9.45 -7.84 -13.81
N LEU A 64 -8.98 -8.63 -12.85
CA LEU A 64 -9.39 -10.04 -12.69
C LEU A 64 -10.86 -10.23 -12.28
N GLY A 65 -11.58 -9.15 -11.97
CA GLY A 65 -12.98 -9.19 -11.55
C GLY A 65 -13.17 -9.43 -10.05
N VAL A 66 -12.10 -9.32 -9.25
CA VAL A 66 -12.20 -9.35 -7.79
C VAL A 66 -12.82 -8.04 -7.30
N GLY A 67 -13.82 -8.14 -6.42
CA GLY A 67 -14.47 -6.96 -5.83
C GLY A 67 -13.48 -6.14 -4.98
N TYR A 68 -13.69 -4.82 -4.92
CA TYR A 68 -12.77 -3.88 -4.28
C TYR A 68 -12.36 -4.28 -2.85
N ASP A 69 -13.31 -4.67 -1.99
CA ASP A 69 -13.02 -5.00 -0.59
C ASP A 69 -12.09 -6.22 -0.48
N THR A 70 -12.37 -7.27 -1.25
CA THR A 70 -11.52 -8.47 -1.32
C THR A 70 -10.18 -8.13 -1.95
N ALA A 71 -10.14 -7.37 -3.04
CA ALA A 71 -8.92 -6.97 -3.70
C ALA A 71 -8.02 -6.11 -2.79
N ASN A 72 -8.62 -5.20 -2.01
CA ASN A 72 -7.89 -4.39 -1.04
C ASN A 72 -7.32 -5.25 0.09
N GLN A 73 -8.14 -6.13 0.67
CA GLN A 73 -7.71 -7.05 1.73
C GLN A 73 -6.61 -8.01 1.26
N ASP A 74 -6.73 -8.56 0.05
CA ASP A 74 -5.72 -9.46 -0.52
C ASP A 74 -4.43 -8.71 -0.85
N THR A 75 -4.53 -7.45 -1.26
CA THR A 75 -3.35 -6.62 -1.53
C THR A 75 -2.58 -6.30 -0.26
N GLU A 76 -3.29 -6.03 0.84
CA GLU A 76 -2.70 -5.77 2.15
C GLU A 76 -1.78 -6.93 2.55
N GLY A 77 -0.50 -6.62 2.76
CA GLY A 77 0.51 -7.63 3.11
C GLY A 77 1.17 -8.32 1.92
N ILE A 78 0.47 -8.65 0.82
CA ILE A 78 1.11 -9.22 -0.39
C ILE A 78 2.17 -8.27 -0.95
N GLU A 79 1.86 -6.97 -0.97
CA GLU A 79 2.74 -5.93 -1.49
C GLU A 79 4.13 -5.86 -0.85
N HIS A 80 4.26 -6.29 0.40
CA HIS A 80 5.54 -6.31 1.13
C HIS A 80 6.41 -7.51 0.75
N HIS A 81 5.81 -8.57 0.21
CA HIS A 81 6.51 -9.83 -0.12
C HIS A 81 6.90 -9.93 -1.59
N LEU A 82 6.39 -9.04 -2.45
CA LEU A 82 6.70 -9.05 -3.87
C LEU A 82 7.99 -8.28 -4.22
N ASN A 83 8.80 -8.91 -5.07
CA ASN A 83 10.00 -8.30 -5.61
C ASN A 83 9.64 -7.12 -6.53
N GLN A 84 10.47 -6.06 -6.51
CA GLN A 84 10.30 -4.90 -7.39
C GLN A 84 10.25 -5.26 -8.89
N LYS A 85 10.99 -6.29 -9.31
CA LYS A 85 10.95 -6.78 -10.69
C LYS A 85 9.56 -7.33 -11.04
N THR A 86 8.93 -8.05 -10.11
CA THR A 86 7.57 -8.60 -10.29
C THR A 86 6.55 -7.48 -10.43
N ILE A 87 6.55 -6.52 -9.50
CA ILE A 87 5.65 -5.35 -9.56
C ILE A 87 5.83 -4.58 -10.87
N LYS A 88 7.07 -4.41 -11.34
CA LYS A 88 7.35 -3.73 -12.61
C LYS A 88 6.76 -4.47 -13.81
N GLN A 89 6.87 -5.80 -13.86
CA GLN A 89 6.27 -6.58 -14.94
C GLN A 89 4.75 -6.57 -14.85
N LEU A 90 4.19 -6.66 -13.63
CA LEU A 90 2.76 -6.58 -13.41
C LEU A 90 2.18 -5.25 -13.90
N ARG A 91 2.83 -4.13 -13.58
CA ARG A 91 2.43 -2.81 -14.09
C ARG A 91 2.44 -2.75 -15.62
N LYS A 92 3.45 -3.32 -16.27
CA LYS A 92 3.49 -3.40 -17.75
C LYS A 92 2.32 -4.23 -18.29
N PHE A 93 2.02 -5.35 -17.64
CA PHE A 93 0.92 -6.22 -18.01
C PHE A 93 -0.43 -5.51 -17.89
N ILE A 94 -0.70 -4.84 -16.77
CA ILE A 94 -1.89 -3.99 -16.57
C ILE A 94 -1.97 -2.92 -17.67
N THR A 95 -0.86 -2.23 -17.96
CA THR A 95 -0.82 -1.19 -19.01
C THR A 95 -1.17 -1.77 -20.38
N PHE A 96 -0.64 -2.95 -20.70
CA PHE A 96 -0.97 -3.67 -21.92
C PHE A 96 -2.46 -4.02 -22.00
N LEU A 97 -3.05 -4.57 -20.93
CA LEU A 97 -4.47 -4.90 -20.90
C LEU A 97 -5.35 -3.67 -21.10
N LYS A 98 -5.04 -2.56 -20.42
CA LYS A 98 -5.80 -1.30 -20.56
C LYS A 98 -5.70 -0.68 -21.95
N ALA A 99 -4.57 -0.88 -22.63
CA ALA A 99 -4.41 -0.46 -24.03
C ALA A 99 -5.17 -1.37 -25.01
N ASN A 100 -5.62 -2.55 -24.58
CA ASN A 100 -6.31 -3.56 -25.39
C ASN A 100 -7.65 -3.96 -24.74
N PRO A 101 -8.65 -3.05 -24.67
CA PRO A 101 -9.89 -3.28 -23.92
C PRO A 101 -10.66 -4.53 -24.37
N LYS A 102 -10.61 -4.87 -25.66
CA LYS A 102 -11.23 -6.11 -26.19
C LYS A 102 -10.75 -7.39 -25.49
N ILE A 103 -9.50 -7.43 -25.05
CA ILE A 103 -8.95 -8.57 -24.30
C ILE A 103 -9.60 -8.64 -22.92
N ILE A 104 -9.74 -7.49 -22.25
CA ILE A 104 -10.42 -7.40 -20.95
C ILE A 104 -11.88 -7.84 -21.09
N ASP A 105 -12.57 -7.35 -22.13
CA ASP A 105 -13.97 -7.71 -22.38
C ASP A 105 -14.12 -9.21 -22.61
N SER A 106 -13.26 -9.81 -23.46
CA SER A 106 -13.26 -11.27 -23.70
C SER A 106 -12.91 -12.11 -22.47
N PHE A 107 -12.22 -11.53 -21.49
CA PHE A 107 -11.92 -12.22 -20.23
C PHE A 107 -13.09 -12.13 -19.25
N LYS A 108 -13.89 -11.05 -19.31
CA LYS A 108 -15.02 -10.80 -18.42
C LYS A 108 -16.34 -11.44 -18.90
N ASP A 109 -16.45 -11.74 -20.19
CA ASP A 109 -17.63 -12.34 -20.81
C ASP A 109 -17.31 -13.81 -21.20
N PRO A 110 -17.56 -14.79 -20.31
CA PRO A 110 -17.24 -16.20 -20.54
C PRO A 110 -18.14 -16.91 -21.55
#